data_AF-K3ZBR4-F1
#
_entry.id   AF-K3ZBR4-F1
#
_cell.length_a   1.000
_cell.length_b   1.000
_cell.length_c   1.000
_cell.angle_alpha   90.00
_cell.angle_beta   90.00
_cell.angle_gamma   90.00
#
_symmetry.space_group_name_H-M   'P 1'
#
loop_
_entity.id
_entity.type
_entity.pdbx_description
1 polymer ?
#
loop_
_entity_poly.entity_id
_entity_poly.type
_entity_poly.pdbx_seq_one_letter_code
_entity_poly.pdbx_strand_id
1 'polypeptide(L)' 'MAQFIVNLNASMPALERFIVHMLDPTHMFVHPHVAEMIRSKIAEFRNQNSYEKPQ' A
#
# COMPACT_ATOMS: atom_id res chain seq x y z
N MET A 1 3.18 7.29 -2.26
CA MET A 1 2.86 5.87 -1.95
C MET A 1 2.17 5.70 -0.60
N ALA A 2 2.48 6.50 0.43
CA ALA A 2 1.80 6.42 1.73
C ALA A 2 0.26 6.48 1.60
N GLN A 3 -0.28 7.46 0.87
CA GLN A 3 -1.72 7.57 0.65
C GLN A 3 -2.34 6.33 -0.03
N PHE A 4 -1.63 5.71 -0.98
CA PHE A 4 -2.09 4.48 -1.62
C PHE A 4 -2.22 3.35 -0.60
N ILE A 5 -1.25 3.20 0.30
CA ILE A 5 -1.27 2.18 1.37
C ILE A 5 -2.40 2.46 2.37
N VAL A 6 -2.62 3.73 2.74
CA VAL A 6 -3.75 4.14 3.60
C VAL A 6 -5.09 3.78 2.95
N ASN A 7 -5.25 4.07 1.66
CA ASN A 7 -6.48 3.73 0.93
C ASN A 7 -6.66 2.22 0.80
N LEU A 8 -5.59 1.48 0.53
CA LEU A 8 -5.60 0.02 0.49
C LEU A 8 -6.05 -0.57 1.83
N ASN A 9 -5.50 -0.08 2.94
CA ASN A 9 -5.92 -0.48 4.28
C ASN A 9 -7.40 -0.15 4.55
N ALA A 10 -7.86 1.04 4.14
CA ALA A 10 -9.25 1.46 4.34
C ALA A 10 -10.26 0.63 3.52
N SER A 11 -9.84 0.07 2.37
CA SER A 11 -10.67 -0.80 1.55
C SER A 11 -10.88 -2.21 2.11
N MET A 12 -10.11 -2.61 3.12
CA MET A 12 -10.22 -3.93 3.75
C MET A 12 -11.31 -3.97 4.82
N PRO A 13 -11.93 -5.15 5.06
CA PRO A 13 -12.77 -5.39 6.23
C PRO A 13 -12.03 -5.03 7.52
N ALA A 14 -12.77 -4.61 8.56
CA ALA A 14 -12.18 -4.11 9.80
C ALA A 14 -11.18 -5.09 10.45
N LEU A 15 -11.44 -6.39 10.37
CA LEU A 15 -10.58 -7.46 10.90
C LEU A 15 -9.30 -7.70 10.08
N GLU A 16 -9.27 -7.21 8.85
CA GLU A 16 -8.16 -7.41 7.90
C GLU A 16 -7.33 -6.13 7.71
N ARG A 17 -7.73 -5.02 8.36
CA ARG A 17 -6.92 -3.79 8.37
C ARG A 17 -5.57 -4.08 9.02
N PHE A 18 -4.52 -3.61 8.36
CA PHE A 18 -3.15 -3.95 8.70
C PHE A 18 -2.31 -2.79 9.22
N ILE A 19 -2.79 -1.55 9.10
CA ILE A 19 -2.15 -0.38 9.72
C ILE A 19 -2.56 -0.37 11.20
N VAL A 20 -1.57 -0.52 12.07
CA VAL A 20 -1.74 -0.46 13.52
C VAL A 20 -1.68 0.99 13.98
N HIS A 21 -0.65 1.74 13.54
CA HIS A 21 -0.48 3.15 13.86
C HIS A 21 0.17 3.93 12.70
N MET A 22 -0.27 5.17 12.53
CA MET A 22 0.47 6.18 11.74
C MET A 22 1.52 6.80 12.65
N LEU A 23 2.80 6.75 12.26
CA LEU A 23 3.89 7.39 13.01
C LEU A 23 4.08 8.84 12.56
N ASP A 24 4.02 9.06 11.24
CA ASP A 24 4.03 10.36 10.58
C ASP A 24 3.44 10.20 9.16
N PRO A 25 3.37 11.25 8.32
CA PRO A 25 2.79 11.13 6.97
C PRO A 25 3.51 10.15 6.02
N THR A 26 4.73 9.72 6.37
CA THR A 26 5.59 8.85 5.56
C THR A 26 5.88 7.49 6.19
N HIS A 27 5.70 7.34 7.51
CA HIS A 27 5.95 6.12 8.27
C HIS A 27 4.68 5.54 8.88
N MET A 28 4.49 4.24 8.67
CA MET A 28 3.34 3.48 9.15
C MET A 28 3.85 2.24 9.89
N PHE A 29 3.29 1.99 11.07
CA PHE A 29 3.48 0.73 11.77
C PHE A 29 2.39 -0.25 11.33
N VAL A 30 2.81 -1.36 10.72
CA VAL A 30 1.92 -2.35 10.09
C VAL A 30 2.18 -3.76 10.63
N HIS A 31 1.21 -4.66 10.46
CA HIS A 31 1.43 -6.07 10.80
C HIS A 31 2.56 -6.69 9.96
N PRO A 32 3.45 -7.51 10.54
CA PRO A 32 4.64 -8.00 9.84
C PRO A 32 4.32 -8.90 8.64
N HIS A 33 3.22 -9.66 8.70
CA HIS A 33 2.82 -10.60 7.64
C HIS A 33 2.30 -9.91 6.37
N VAL A 34 1.96 -8.62 6.42
CA VAL A 34 1.44 -7.89 5.25
C VAL A 34 2.52 -7.19 4.42
N ALA A 35 3.77 -7.23 4.87
CA ALA A 35 4.86 -6.50 4.20
C ALA A 35 5.06 -6.97 2.75
N GLU A 36 4.95 -8.28 2.48
CA GLU A 36 5.02 -8.82 1.11
C GLU A 36 3.83 -8.40 0.26
N MET A 37 2.61 -8.48 0.81
CA MET A 37 1.40 -8.04 0.14
C MET A 37 1.49 -6.55 -0.25
N ILE A 38 1.93 -5.69 0.67
CA ILE A 38 2.11 -4.25 0.40
C ILE A 38 3.13 -4.04 -0.74
N ARG A 39 4.28 -4.72 -0.69
CA ARG A 39 5.30 -4.62 -1.75
C ARG A 39 4.75 -5.04 -3.12
N SER A 40 4.01 -6.14 -3.18
CA SER A 40 3.37 -6.63 -4.40
C SER A 40 2.36 -5.62 -4.95
N LYS A 41 1.45 -5.11 -4.11
CA LYS A 41 0.44 -4.12 -4.53
C LYS A 41 1.05 -2.80 -5.00
N ILE A 42 2.14 -2.35 -4.38
CA ILE A 42 2.88 -1.15 -4.84
C ILE A 42 3.52 -1.40 -6.21
N ALA A 43 4.10 -2.58 -6.43
CA ALA A 43 4.70 -2.93 -7.71
C ALA A 43 3.65 -2.97 -8.83
N GLU A 44 2.51 -3.62 -8.59
CA GLU A 44 1.36 -3.63 -9.51
C GLU A 44 0.87 -2.22 -9.82
N PHE A 45 0.64 -1.40 -8.78
CA PHE A 45 0.19 -0.03 -8.93
C PHE A 45 1.18 0.81 -9.75
N ARG A 46 2.49 0.67 -9.50
CA ARG A 46 3.51 1.37 -10.28
C ARG A 46 3.45 0.96 -11.74
N ASN A 47 3.38 -0.34 -12.03
CA ASN A 47 3.36 -0.84 -13.41
C ASN A 47 2.12 -0.36 -14.19
N GLN A 48 0.95 -0.32 -13.55
CA GLN A 48 -0.28 0.20 -14.19
C GLN A 48 -0.23 1.70 -14.49
N ASN A 49 0.57 2.45 -13.73
CA ASN A 49 0.73 3.89 -13.90
C ASN A 49 2.03 4.26 -14.64
N SER A 50 2.79 3.26 -15.11
CA SER A 50 3.96 3.49 -15.95
C SER A 50 3.51 3.89 -17.35
N TYR A 51 3.88 5.09 -17.77
CA TYR A 51 3.72 5.49 -19.16
C TYR A 51 4.84 4.88 -20.01
N GLU A 52 4.46 4.06 -20.98
CA GLU A 52 5.37 3.61 -22.03
C GLU A 52 5.09 4.42 -23.30
N LYS A 53 6.15 5.03 -23.87
CA LYS A 53 6.01 5.80 -25.10
C LYS A 53 5.58 4.84 -26.23
N PRO A 54 4.46 5.11 -26.92
CA PRO A 54 4.08 4.34 -28.11
C PRO A 54 5.20 4.40 -29.15
N GLN A 55 5.54 3.26 -29.75
CA GLN A 55 6.53 3.19 -30.84
C GLN A 55 6.04 3.89 -32.10
#